data_AF-A0A506RTV5-F1
#
_entry.id   AF-A0A506RTV5-F1
#
_cell.length_a   1.000
_cell.length_b   1.000
_cell.length_c   1.000
_cell.angle_alpha   90.00
_cell.angle_beta   90.00
_cell.angle_gamma   90.00
#
_symmetry.space_group_name_H-M   'P 1'
#
loop_
_entity.id
_entity.type
_entity.pdbx_description
1 polymer ?
#
loop_
_entity_poly.entity_id
_entity_poly.type
_entity_poly.pdbx_seq_one_letter_code
_entity_poly.pdbx_strand_id
1 'polypeptide(L)'
;MMRRVCIFLLGLFCCYASGQWVVGEASVAVEGAELDEIRVMAIKNAIADAAYKNGSFITAEDIVLDGLLVSSKAQIRTQGRIQRVEIIDETLTDEILTVTVKVDILPLFECASDPYMRSVVVTQFQLLKPAQARQGNIFEFGRQVTSRMAQQLGDHQPAADTLLINQAFMPASAFHNIEHDQIAAKASVMVKEYHRQYVLFGFIRDISLFEQVKEGLLDDDISLRRNFTLEVYLLDALQQDIVMQNSYHGEGDWTFDYNETVDLNNSLFWRSDFGRVVLNTINSAVLDVSNTMTCLPTMLPVVSVSPTQLSVALGTKHGVRQGDLFELYRSALPSMEAQLHYPQWYKQPALILEVEHVSNRSARLRSVDPNAPLLAAPYDLISPAPLL
;
A
#
# COMPACT_ATOMS: atom_id res chain seq x y z
N MET A 1 -35.17 4.40 -46.81
CA MET A 1 -35.27 3.57 -45.59
C MET A 1 -33.96 3.49 -44.79
N MET A 2 -32.77 3.59 -45.42
CA MET A 2 -31.46 3.54 -44.71
C MET A 2 -31.11 4.72 -43.79
N ARG A 3 -31.69 5.92 -43.98
CA ARG A 3 -31.30 7.11 -43.20
C ARG A 3 -31.89 7.17 -41.78
N ARG A 4 -32.93 6.36 -41.51
CA ARG A 4 -33.55 6.25 -40.18
C ARG A 4 -32.93 5.15 -39.31
N VAL A 5 -32.20 4.20 -39.92
CA VAL A 5 -31.53 3.11 -39.20
C VAL A 5 -30.20 3.58 -38.59
N CYS A 6 -29.48 4.50 -39.24
CA CYS A 6 -28.26 5.07 -38.67
C CYS A 6 -28.48 5.94 -37.41
N ILE A 7 -29.68 6.52 -37.24
CA ILE A 7 -29.98 7.36 -36.06
C ILE A 7 -30.30 6.49 -34.83
N PHE A 8 -30.77 5.26 -35.03
CA PHE A 8 -31.05 4.34 -33.92
C PHE A 8 -29.80 3.61 -33.41
N LEU A 9 -28.72 3.53 -34.20
CA LEU A 9 -27.46 2.93 -33.77
C LEU A 9 -26.54 3.88 -32.99
N LEU A 10 -26.79 5.20 -33.02
CA LEU A 10 -25.97 6.20 -32.31
C LEU A 10 -26.40 6.42 -30.85
N GLY A 11 -27.51 5.84 -30.40
CA GLY A 11 -28.05 6.00 -29.04
C GLY A 11 -27.54 4.99 -28.01
N LEU A 12 -26.71 4.02 -28.39
CA LEU A 12 -26.29 2.90 -27.54
C LEU A 12 -24.87 2.99 -26.98
N PHE A 13 -24.13 4.05 -27.30
CA PHE A 13 -22.84 4.38 -26.66
C PHE A 13 -23.01 5.50 -25.65
N CYS A 14 -23.82 5.28 -24.61
CA CYS A 14 -23.67 6.03 -23.37
C CYS A 14 -22.66 5.26 -22.52
N CYS A 15 -21.38 5.65 -22.62
CA CYS A 15 -20.44 5.34 -21.54
C CYS A 15 -21.00 5.99 -20.28
N TYR A 16 -21.44 5.18 -19.33
CA TYR A 16 -21.74 5.66 -17.98
C TYR A 16 -20.41 6.12 -17.36
N ALA A 17 -20.10 7.41 -17.51
CA ALA A 17 -19.07 8.05 -16.71
C ALA A 17 -19.61 8.10 -15.27
N SER A 18 -19.20 7.11 -14.47
CA SER A 18 -19.58 7.04 -13.06
C SER A 18 -18.58 7.87 -12.27
N GLY A 19 -18.93 9.12 -11.95
CA GLY A 19 -18.24 9.87 -10.91
C GLY A 19 -18.60 9.25 -9.56
N GLN A 20 -17.64 8.58 -8.90
CA GLN A 20 -17.86 7.96 -7.60
C GLN A 20 -17.67 9.01 -6.51
N TRP A 21 -18.78 9.43 -5.91
CA TRP A 21 -18.75 10.26 -4.73
C TRP A 21 -18.42 9.43 -3.50
N VAL A 22 -17.52 9.92 -2.65
CA VAL A 22 -17.11 9.25 -1.42
C VAL A 22 -17.45 10.13 -0.22
N VAL A 23 -17.99 9.51 0.84
CA VAL A 23 -18.44 10.20 2.05
C VAL A 23 -17.40 10.03 3.14
N GLY A 24 -16.97 11.16 3.72
CA GLY A 24 -16.05 11.20 4.84
C GLY A 24 -16.63 11.93 6.04
N GLU A 25 -16.16 11.57 7.22
CA GLU A 25 -16.64 12.10 8.50
C GLU A 25 -15.46 12.38 9.42
N ALA A 26 -15.54 13.47 10.19
CA ALA A 26 -14.59 13.75 11.27
C ALA A 26 -15.26 14.46 12.44
N SER A 27 -14.83 14.11 13.65
CA SER A 27 -15.24 14.73 14.90
C SER A 27 -14.05 15.38 15.59
N VAL A 28 -14.18 16.65 15.97
CA VAL A 28 -13.13 17.44 16.62
C VAL A 28 -13.71 18.11 17.88
N ALA A 29 -13.00 18.01 19.01
CA ALA A 29 -13.39 18.68 20.24
C ALA A 29 -13.08 20.18 20.17
N VAL A 30 -13.97 21.02 20.71
CA VAL A 30 -13.88 22.48 20.59
C VAL A 30 -12.94 23.11 21.62
N GLU A 31 -12.55 22.40 22.71
CA GLU A 31 -11.51 22.72 23.73
C GLU A 31 -11.10 24.20 23.94
N GLY A 32 -12.06 25.14 23.93
CA GLY A 32 -11.80 26.58 24.09
C GLY A 32 -11.13 27.29 22.91
N ALA A 33 -10.95 26.61 21.77
CA ALA A 33 -10.47 27.20 20.52
C ALA A 33 -11.58 27.94 19.78
N GLU A 34 -11.22 28.83 18.85
CA GLU A 34 -12.22 29.52 18.03
C GLU A 34 -12.94 28.54 17.10
N LEU A 35 -14.28 28.60 17.10
CA LEU A 35 -15.13 27.65 16.38
C LEU A 35 -14.80 27.61 14.87
N ASP A 36 -14.41 28.74 14.29
CA ASP A 36 -14.05 28.82 12.87
C ASP A 36 -12.79 28.01 12.53
N GLU A 37 -11.80 27.99 13.43
CA GLU A 37 -10.57 27.20 13.26
C GLU A 37 -10.85 25.70 13.40
N ILE A 38 -11.63 25.33 14.42
CA ILE A 38 -12.07 23.94 14.66
C ILE A 38 -12.92 23.44 13.49
N ARG A 39 -13.77 24.29 12.92
CA ARG A 39 -14.59 23.98 11.76
C ARG A 39 -13.76 23.70 10.51
N VAL A 40 -12.76 24.54 10.23
CA VAL A 40 -11.83 24.31 9.12
C VAL A 40 -11.07 22.99 9.30
N MET A 41 -10.60 22.72 10.52
CA MET A 41 -9.92 21.46 10.85
C MET A 41 -10.83 20.24 10.66
N ALA A 42 -12.06 20.29 11.18
CA ALA A 42 -13.03 19.21 11.04
C ALA A 42 -13.40 18.93 9.57
N ILE A 43 -13.60 19.98 8.75
CA ILE A 43 -13.84 19.83 7.31
C ILE A 43 -12.64 19.19 6.61
N LYS A 44 -11.41 19.64 6.90
CA LYS A 44 -10.19 19.06 6.31
C LYS A 44 -10.02 17.59 6.68
N ASN A 45 -10.27 17.24 7.94
CA ASN A 45 -10.22 15.86 8.41
C ASN A 45 -11.29 14.99 7.74
N ALA A 46 -12.52 15.49 7.58
CA ALA A 46 -13.59 14.76 6.91
C ALA A 46 -13.29 14.56 5.41
N ILE A 47 -12.66 15.53 4.74
CA ILE A 47 -12.20 15.38 3.36
C ILE A 47 -11.07 14.34 3.27
N ALA A 48 -10.12 14.37 4.22
CA ALA A 48 -9.04 13.39 4.29
C ALA A 48 -9.58 11.97 4.51
N ASP A 49 -10.60 11.80 5.37
CA ASP A 49 -11.32 10.54 5.57
C ASP A 49 -12.03 10.06 4.29
N ALA A 50 -12.69 10.97 3.56
CA ALA A 50 -13.31 10.65 2.26
C ALA A 50 -12.27 10.21 1.21
N ALA A 51 -11.12 10.90 1.16
CA ALA A 51 -10.02 10.55 0.27
C ALA A 51 -9.45 9.18 0.61
N TYR A 52 -9.23 8.92 1.89
CA TYR A 52 -8.75 7.65 2.41
C TYR A 52 -9.67 6.49 2.02
N LYS A 53 -10.99 6.64 2.18
CA LYS A 53 -11.99 5.63 1.75
C LYS A 53 -11.97 5.36 0.24
N ASN A 54 -11.49 6.29 -0.57
CA ASN A 54 -11.32 6.13 -2.02
C ASN A 54 -9.93 5.62 -2.43
N GLY A 55 -9.09 5.22 -1.48
CA GLY A 55 -7.70 4.81 -1.76
C GLY A 55 -6.77 5.96 -2.17
N SER A 56 -7.21 7.22 -2.04
CA SER A 56 -6.41 8.41 -2.32
C SER A 56 -5.86 9.01 -1.03
N PHE A 57 -4.55 9.19 -0.91
CA PHE A 57 -3.97 9.87 0.26
C PHE A 57 -3.92 11.39 0.05
N ILE A 58 -4.64 12.13 0.89
CA ILE A 58 -4.64 13.60 0.95
C ILE A 58 -4.59 13.98 2.42
N THR A 59 -3.54 14.68 2.86
CA THR A 59 -3.42 15.13 4.25
C THR A 59 -4.31 16.35 4.50
N ALA A 60 -4.75 16.53 5.74
CA ALA A 60 -5.55 17.70 6.12
C ALA A 60 -4.79 19.02 5.93
N GLU A 61 -3.47 18.98 6.10
CA GLU A 61 -2.54 20.09 5.93
C GLU A 61 -2.42 20.51 4.45
N ASP A 62 -2.48 19.55 3.53
CA ASP A 62 -2.40 19.79 2.08
C ASP A 62 -3.69 20.35 1.46
N ILE A 63 -4.79 20.37 2.22
CA ILE A 63 -6.10 20.87 1.78
C ILE A 63 -6.16 22.39 2.01
N VAL A 64 -6.32 23.16 0.94
CA VAL A 64 -6.60 24.60 1.01
C VAL A 64 -8.08 24.84 0.74
N LEU A 65 -8.76 25.45 1.71
CA LEU A 65 -10.17 25.83 1.60
C LEU A 65 -10.24 27.31 1.20
N ASP A 66 -10.35 27.61 -0.09
CA ASP A 66 -10.57 28.97 -0.60
C ASP A 66 -11.98 29.07 -1.21
N GLY A 67 -12.99 29.36 -0.38
CA GLY A 67 -14.35 29.73 -0.79
C GLY A 67 -14.93 28.99 -2.01
N LEU A 68 -15.74 27.95 -1.79
CA LEU A 68 -16.37 27.10 -2.83
C LEU A 68 -15.40 26.40 -3.81
N LEU A 69 -14.10 26.69 -3.79
CA LEU A 69 -13.06 26.04 -4.57
C LEU A 69 -11.99 25.49 -3.63
N VAL A 70 -12.00 24.17 -3.46
CA VAL A 70 -10.91 23.45 -2.79
C VAL A 70 -9.79 23.28 -3.81
N SER A 71 -8.75 24.09 -3.72
CA SER A 71 -7.56 23.96 -4.56
C SER A 71 -6.48 23.24 -3.77
N SER A 72 -6.25 21.96 -4.08
CA SER A 72 -5.09 21.25 -3.55
C SER A 72 -3.82 21.83 -4.19
N LYS A 73 -2.98 22.51 -3.41
CA LYS A 73 -1.60 22.84 -3.83
C LYS A 73 -0.72 21.59 -3.93
N ALA A 74 -1.23 20.41 -3.56
CA ALA A 74 -0.50 19.15 -3.59
C ALA A 74 -0.55 18.46 -4.96
N GLN A 75 -0.34 19.21 -6.05
CA GLN A 75 -0.21 18.67 -7.40
C GLN A 75 1.00 17.73 -7.58
N ILE A 76 1.85 17.55 -6.57
CA ILE A 76 3.10 16.76 -6.67
C ILE A 76 3.09 15.53 -5.75
N ARG A 77 2.14 15.38 -4.80
CA ARG A 77 2.20 14.31 -3.77
C ARG A 77 0.92 13.51 -3.53
N THR A 78 -0.20 13.89 -4.15
CA THR A 78 -1.48 13.22 -3.93
C THR A 78 -1.80 12.22 -5.05
N GLN A 79 -2.41 11.08 -4.71
CA GLN A 79 -2.82 10.04 -5.66
C GLN A 79 -4.23 10.28 -6.24
N GLY A 80 -4.90 11.35 -5.80
CA GLY A 80 -6.20 11.77 -6.31
C GLY A 80 -6.35 13.29 -6.25
N ARG A 81 -7.07 13.86 -7.22
CA ARG A 81 -7.43 15.27 -7.26
C ARG A 81 -8.86 15.44 -6.76
N ILE A 82 -9.03 16.22 -5.69
CA ILE A 82 -10.35 16.66 -5.23
C ILE A 82 -10.93 17.58 -6.31
N GLN A 83 -12.05 17.18 -6.89
CA GLN A 83 -12.79 17.98 -7.87
C GLN A 83 -13.84 18.84 -7.18
N ARG A 84 -14.50 18.28 -6.17
CA ARG A 84 -15.60 18.94 -5.48
C ARG A 84 -15.78 18.37 -4.07
N VAL A 85 -16.17 19.23 -3.14
CA VAL A 85 -16.55 18.88 -1.78
C VAL A 85 -17.91 19.51 -1.49
N GLU A 86 -18.80 18.74 -0.87
CA GLU A 86 -20.08 19.21 -0.36
C GLU A 86 -20.19 18.84 1.12
N ILE A 87 -20.46 19.82 1.98
CA ILE A 87 -20.79 19.54 3.38
C ILE A 87 -22.24 19.06 3.40
N ILE A 88 -22.46 17.83 3.88
CA ILE A 88 -23.80 17.22 3.94
C ILE A 88 -24.39 17.29 5.34
N ASP A 89 -23.56 17.29 6.37
CA ASP A 89 -23.99 17.48 7.76
C ASP A 89 -22.89 18.19 8.58
N GLU A 90 -23.32 19.02 9.51
CA GLU A 90 -22.45 19.71 10.47
C GLU A 90 -23.23 19.84 11.79
N THR A 91 -22.81 19.08 12.79
CA THR A 91 -23.51 18.98 14.08
C THR A 91 -22.55 19.24 15.24
N LEU A 92 -22.91 20.18 16.12
CA LEU A 92 -22.19 20.46 17.36
C LEU A 92 -22.98 19.90 18.55
N THR A 93 -22.45 18.88 19.21
CA THR A 93 -23.06 18.25 20.40
C THR A 93 -21.99 18.01 21.46
N ASP A 94 -22.26 18.39 22.71
CA ASP A 94 -21.34 18.18 23.84
C ASP A 94 -19.90 18.65 23.58
N GLU A 95 -19.74 19.86 23.01
CA GLU A 95 -18.44 20.45 22.61
C GLU A 95 -17.65 19.66 21.57
N ILE A 96 -18.29 18.73 20.86
CA ILE A 96 -17.72 17.99 19.74
C ILE A 96 -18.39 18.43 18.45
N LEU A 97 -17.61 18.99 17.54
CA LEU A 97 -18.04 19.32 16.19
C LEU A 97 -17.83 18.08 15.30
N THR A 98 -18.92 17.53 14.77
CA THR A 98 -18.90 16.45 13.78
C THR A 98 -19.30 17.00 12.42
N VAL A 99 -18.44 16.77 11.42
CA VAL A 99 -18.65 17.21 10.04
C VAL A 99 -18.68 16.00 9.14
N THR A 100 -19.70 15.91 8.30
CA THR A 100 -19.79 14.92 7.24
C THR A 100 -19.73 15.62 5.88
N VAL A 101 -18.85 15.14 5.01
CA VAL A 101 -18.66 15.67 3.66
C VAL A 101 -18.87 14.59 2.61
N LYS A 102 -19.26 15.02 1.42
CA LYS A 102 -19.32 14.22 0.20
C LYS A 102 -18.31 14.80 -0.79
N VAL A 103 -17.36 13.98 -1.21
CA VAL A 103 -16.21 14.41 -2.03
C VAL A 103 -16.20 13.68 -3.36
N ASP A 104 -15.99 14.42 -4.44
CA ASP A 104 -15.70 13.89 -5.77
C ASP A 104 -14.18 13.90 -5.96
N ILE A 105 -13.59 12.72 -6.10
CA ILE A 105 -12.14 12.53 -6.16
C ILE A 105 -11.83 11.79 -7.45
N LEU A 106 -11.07 12.45 -8.31
CA LEU A 106 -10.51 11.81 -9.50
C LEU A 106 -9.21 11.12 -9.13
N PRO A 107 -9.07 9.79 -9.30
CA PRO A 107 -7.77 9.15 -9.21
C PRO A 107 -6.86 9.71 -10.31
N LEU A 108 -5.60 10.01 -9.96
CA LEU A 108 -4.63 10.56 -10.91
C LEU A 108 -3.96 9.47 -11.77
N PHE A 109 -4.17 8.19 -11.44
CA PHE A 109 -3.63 7.05 -12.17
C PHE A 109 -4.74 6.02 -12.44
N GLU A 110 -5.01 5.75 -13.72
CA GLU A 110 -5.75 4.55 -14.15
C GLU A 110 -4.73 3.49 -14.57
N CYS A 111 -4.63 2.40 -13.82
CA CYS A 111 -3.79 1.25 -14.16
C CYS A 111 -4.68 0.01 -14.33
N ALA A 112 -4.24 -0.92 -15.19
CA ALA A 112 -4.90 -2.21 -15.29
C ALA A 112 -4.70 -2.97 -13.97
N SER A 113 -5.79 -3.20 -13.25
CA SER A 113 -5.79 -3.96 -11.99
C SER A 113 -6.59 -5.24 -12.18
N ASP A 114 -6.15 -6.30 -11.52
CA ASP A 114 -6.87 -7.57 -11.45
C ASP A 114 -7.41 -7.78 -10.02
N PRO A 115 -8.45 -8.60 -9.83
CA PRO A 115 -9.18 -8.67 -8.57
C PRO A 115 -8.50 -9.53 -7.50
N TYR A 116 -7.29 -10.03 -7.73
CA TYR A 116 -6.63 -10.97 -6.82
C TYR A 116 -5.72 -10.28 -5.80
N MET A 117 -5.70 -10.80 -4.58
CA MET A 117 -4.80 -10.28 -3.54
C MET A 117 -3.33 -10.52 -3.91
N ARG A 118 -2.48 -9.50 -3.74
CA ARG A 118 -1.03 -9.65 -3.91
C ARG A 118 -0.41 -10.37 -2.73
N SER A 119 0.52 -11.27 -3.00
CA SER A 119 1.18 -12.03 -1.94
C SER A 119 2.48 -11.34 -1.53
N VAL A 120 2.63 -10.94 -0.26
CA VAL A 120 3.75 -10.12 0.21
C VAL A 120 4.39 -10.69 1.47
N VAL A 121 5.72 -10.74 1.50
CA VAL A 121 6.50 -10.90 2.74
C VAL A 121 6.89 -9.54 3.27
N VAL A 122 6.60 -9.25 4.53
CA VAL A 122 7.10 -8.07 5.22
C VAL A 122 8.26 -8.49 6.12
N THR A 123 9.42 -7.91 5.87
CA THR A 123 10.66 -8.21 6.59
C THR A 123 10.93 -7.15 7.65
N GLN A 124 11.69 -7.50 8.70
CA GLN A 124 11.95 -6.60 9.83
C GLN A 124 12.72 -5.34 9.41
N PHE A 125 12.14 -4.18 9.72
CA PHE A 125 12.76 -2.89 9.43
C PHE A 125 13.93 -2.62 10.38
N GLN A 126 15.03 -2.13 9.80
CA GLN A 126 16.26 -1.91 10.52
C GLN A 126 16.40 -0.46 10.95
N LEU A 127 16.69 -0.22 12.23
CA LEU A 127 17.06 1.10 12.71
C LEU A 127 18.53 1.38 12.35
N LEU A 128 18.79 2.38 11.51
CA LEU A 128 20.15 2.67 11.04
C LEU A 128 21.07 3.16 12.16
N LYS A 129 20.50 3.88 13.13
CA LYS A 129 21.24 4.49 14.25
C LYS A 129 20.64 4.04 15.59
N PRO A 130 20.95 2.83 16.09
CA PRO A 130 20.41 2.33 17.36
C PRO A 130 20.64 3.28 18.55
N ALA A 131 21.70 4.09 18.53
CA ALA A 131 21.98 5.08 19.56
C ALA A 131 20.87 6.15 19.75
N GLN A 132 20.04 6.38 18.74
CA GLN A 132 18.90 7.31 18.81
C GLN A 132 17.72 6.73 19.62
N ALA A 133 17.66 5.40 19.80
CA ALA A 133 16.61 4.73 20.57
C ALA A 133 16.84 4.75 22.10
N ARG A 134 17.97 5.30 22.57
CA ARG A 134 18.36 5.28 23.99
C ARG A 134 17.34 5.96 24.89
N GLN A 135 16.90 7.17 24.53
CA GLN A 135 15.89 7.89 25.32
C GLN A 135 14.51 7.27 25.09
N GLY A 136 13.91 6.78 26.16
CA GLY A 136 12.70 5.95 26.11
C GLY A 136 12.98 4.44 26.00
N ASN A 137 14.23 4.00 25.84
CA ASN A 137 14.60 2.58 25.69
C ASN A 137 13.84 1.86 24.54
N ILE A 138 13.67 2.54 23.41
CA ILE A 138 12.82 2.07 22.29
C ILE A 138 13.60 1.28 21.23
N PHE A 139 14.50 0.39 21.63
CA PHE A 139 15.33 -0.37 20.67
C PHE A 139 14.52 -1.30 19.76
N GLU A 140 13.35 -1.75 20.22
CA GLU A 140 12.42 -2.60 19.44
C GLU A 140 11.54 -1.80 18.47
N PHE A 141 11.78 -0.49 18.32
CA PHE A 141 10.97 0.39 17.48
C PHE A 141 10.85 -0.12 16.03
N GLY A 142 11.95 -0.61 15.44
CA GLY A 142 11.93 -1.25 14.12
C GLY A 142 10.92 -2.39 14.02
N ARG A 143 10.94 -3.32 14.97
CA ARG A 143 10.02 -4.48 15.00
C ARG A 143 8.57 -4.04 15.15
N GLN A 144 8.30 -3.03 15.98
CA GLN A 144 6.95 -2.54 16.27
C GLN A 144 6.35 -1.77 15.09
N VAL A 145 7.17 -0.97 14.40
CA VAL A 145 6.79 -0.29 13.15
C VAL A 145 6.49 -1.33 12.07
N THR A 146 7.36 -2.33 11.88
CA THR A 146 7.12 -3.40 10.90
C THR A 146 5.85 -4.19 11.19
N SER A 147 5.61 -4.55 12.45
CA SER A 147 4.42 -5.30 12.85
C SER A 147 3.14 -4.53 12.53
N ARG A 148 3.12 -3.21 12.77
CA ARG A 148 1.97 -2.35 12.47
C ARG A 148 1.76 -2.18 10.98
N MET A 149 2.84 -1.99 10.24
CA MET A 149 2.77 -1.92 8.79
C MET A 149 2.21 -3.21 8.18
N ALA A 150 2.69 -4.37 8.63
CA ALA A 150 2.20 -5.67 8.17
C ALA A 150 0.73 -5.90 8.54
N GLN A 151 0.30 -5.48 9.74
CA GLN A 151 -1.09 -5.55 10.16
C GLN A 151 -1.98 -4.67 9.28
N GLN A 152 -1.63 -3.38 9.14
CA GLN A 152 -2.40 -2.44 8.34
C GLN A 152 -2.49 -2.87 6.88
N LEU A 153 -1.42 -3.40 6.30
CA LEU A 153 -1.41 -3.92 4.93
C LEU A 153 -2.34 -5.14 4.74
N GLY A 154 -2.54 -5.93 5.79
CA GLY A 154 -3.51 -7.03 5.80
C GLY A 154 -4.97 -6.60 5.97
N ASP A 155 -5.21 -5.40 6.52
CA ASP A 155 -6.54 -4.90 6.87
C ASP A 155 -7.19 -4.04 5.75
N HIS A 156 -6.42 -3.45 4.83
CA HIS A 156 -6.94 -2.59 3.71
C HIS A 156 -7.46 -3.42 2.53
N GLN A 157 -8.51 -3.03 1.79
CA GLN A 157 -9.03 -3.83 0.64
C GLN A 157 -8.82 -3.20 -0.75
N PRO A 158 -8.52 -4.00 -1.81
CA PRO A 158 -8.23 -5.44 -1.78
C PRO A 158 -6.82 -5.70 -1.19
N ALA A 159 -6.77 -6.42 -0.06
CA ALA A 159 -5.59 -6.52 0.79
C ALA A 159 -4.51 -7.39 0.17
N ALA A 160 -3.27 -7.16 0.57
CA ALA A 160 -2.21 -8.12 0.29
C ALA A 160 -2.33 -9.32 1.24
N ASP A 161 -2.14 -10.56 0.75
CA ASP A 161 -1.92 -11.72 1.60
C ASP A 161 -0.54 -11.61 2.25
N THR A 162 -0.53 -10.99 3.41
CA THR A 162 0.68 -10.54 4.11
C THR A 162 1.26 -11.66 4.98
N LEU A 163 2.57 -11.85 4.90
CA LEU A 163 3.35 -12.70 5.81
C LEU A 163 4.45 -11.85 6.47
N LEU A 164 4.34 -11.64 7.79
CA LEU A 164 5.40 -10.98 8.56
C LEU A 164 6.47 -12.00 8.96
N ILE A 165 7.74 -11.67 8.73
CA ILE A 165 8.89 -12.45 9.20
C ILE A 165 9.81 -11.61 10.10
N ASN A 166 10.36 -12.24 11.13
CA ASN A 166 11.29 -11.61 12.06
C ASN A 166 12.75 -11.72 11.58
N GLN A 167 12.98 -11.35 10.34
CA GLN A 167 14.30 -11.33 9.69
C GLN A 167 14.38 -10.11 8.79
N ALA A 168 15.53 -9.44 8.76
CA ALA A 168 15.75 -8.31 7.87
C ALA A 168 16.06 -8.81 6.46
N PHE A 169 15.46 -8.19 5.44
CA PHE A 169 15.86 -8.47 4.06
C PHE A 169 17.34 -8.08 3.83
N MET A 170 17.76 -6.93 4.36
CA MET A 170 19.13 -6.43 4.27
C MET A 170 19.66 -5.91 5.61
N PRO A 171 20.97 -6.02 5.88
CA PRO A 171 21.56 -5.41 7.05
C PRO A 171 21.52 -3.87 6.96
N ALA A 172 21.51 -3.18 8.10
CA ALA A 172 21.52 -1.71 8.15
C ALA A 172 22.70 -1.08 7.37
N SER A 173 23.85 -1.76 7.29
CA SER A 173 25.03 -1.30 6.56
C SER A 173 24.83 -1.24 5.04
N ALA A 174 23.86 -1.97 4.48
CA ALA A 174 23.58 -1.99 3.05
C ALA A 174 22.77 -0.77 2.58
N PHE A 175 22.24 0.04 3.49
CA PHE A 175 21.33 1.15 3.17
C PHE A 175 21.84 2.09 2.06
N HIS A 176 23.14 2.42 2.06
CA HIS A 176 23.72 3.31 1.05
C HIS A 176 24.17 2.60 -0.23
N ASN A 177 24.30 1.27 -0.21
CA ASN A 177 24.89 0.45 -1.26
C ASN A 177 24.01 -0.80 -1.49
N ILE A 178 22.77 -0.59 -1.91
CA ILE A 178 21.87 -1.67 -2.30
C ILE A 178 22.23 -2.06 -3.75
N GLU A 179 23.02 -3.11 -3.91
CA GLU A 179 23.41 -3.63 -5.22
C GLU A 179 22.38 -4.64 -5.77
N HIS A 180 22.22 -4.65 -7.09
CA HIS A 180 21.24 -5.48 -7.77
C HIS A 180 21.49 -6.99 -7.58
N ASP A 181 22.74 -7.43 -7.61
CA ASP A 181 23.11 -8.84 -7.40
C ASP A 181 22.72 -9.35 -6.00
N GLN A 182 22.85 -8.51 -4.98
CA GLN A 182 22.41 -8.80 -3.62
C GLN A 182 20.88 -8.91 -3.52
N ILE A 183 20.15 -8.03 -4.22
CA ILE A 183 18.69 -8.12 -4.35
C ILE A 183 18.32 -9.43 -5.03
N ALA A 184 18.87 -9.72 -6.20
CA ALA A 184 18.53 -10.90 -7.01
C ALA A 184 18.77 -12.23 -6.26
N ALA A 185 19.91 -12.34 -5.58
CA ALA A 185 20.24 -13.51 -4.78
C ALA A 185 19.24 -13.74 -3.64
N LYS A 186 18.87 -12.68 -2.91
CA LYS A 186 17.93 -12.77 -1.78
C LYS A 186 16.48 -12.91 -2.23
N ALA A 187 16.06 -12.22 -3.30
CA ALA A 187 14.75 -12.34 -3.92
C ALA A 187 14.44 -13.81 -4.26
N SER A 188 15.41 -14.50 -4.88
CA SER A 188 15.29 -15.91 -5.24
C SER A 188 15.09 -16.83 -4.04
N VAL A 189 15.70 -16.52 -2.89
CA VAL A 189 15.47 -17.25 -1.63
C VAL A 189 14.07 -16.97 -1.10
N MET A 190 13.64 -15.70 -1.10
CA MET A 190 12.32 -15.30 -0.60
C MET A 190 11.18 -15.98 -1.36
N VAL A 191 11.26 -16.06 -2.70
CA VAL A 191 10.25 -16.76 -3.52
C VAL A 191 10.21 -18.25 -3.19
N LYS A 192 11.38 -18.89 -3.04
CA LYS A 192 11.48 -20.34 -2.79
C LYS A 192 10.99 -20.72 -1.39
N GLU A 193 11.31 -19.93 -0.37
CA GLU A 193 11.00 -20.25 1.02
C GLU A 193 9.58 -19.83 1.41
N TYR A 194 9.14 -18.65 0.96
CA TYR A 194 7.88 -18.06 1.42
C TYR A 194 6.75 -18.12 0.39
N HIS A 195 7.06 -18.47 -0.87
CA HIS A 195 6.08 -18.55 -1.96
C HIS A 195 5.26 -17.26 -2.14
N ARG A 196 5.94 -16.11 -2.00
CA ARG A 196 5.36 -14.78 -2.19
C ARG A 196 6.05 -14.08 -3.36
N GLN A 197 5.27 -13.30 -4.10
CA GLN A 197 5.79 -12.49 -5.21
C GLN A 197 6.52 -11.26 -4.71
N TYR A 198 5.95 -10.56 -3.72
CA TYR A 198 6.50 -9.29 -3.26
C TYR A 198 7.23 -9.42 -1.93
N VAL A 199 8.27 -8.60 -1.77
CA VAL A 199 8.99 -8.43 -0.51
C VAL A 199 8.97 -6.95 -0.15
N LEU A 200 8.42 -6.65 1.02
CA LEU A 200 8.44 -5.34 1.64
C LEU A 200 9.56 -5.29 2.68
N PHE A 201 10.48 -4.36 2.52
CA PHE A 201 11.55 -4.13 3.49
C PHE A 201 11.80 -2.63 3.65
N GLY A 202 12.51 -2.26 4.72
CA GLY A 202 12.68 -0.85 5.02
C GLY A 202 13.73 -0.57 6.08
N PHE A 203 14.07 0.70 6.18
CA PHE A 203 15.03 1.23 7.13
C PHE A 203 14.43 2.44 7.86
N ILE A 204 14.57 2.46 9.18
CA ILE A 204 14.28 3.65 9.97
C ILE A 204 15.58 4.46 10.02
N ARG A 205 15.61 5.53 9.24
CA ARG A 205 16.81 6.36 9.03
C ARG A 205 17.10 7.29 10.19
N ASP A 206 16.05 7.80 10.81
CA ASP A 206 16.17 8.80 11.86
C ASP A 206 15.02 8.70 12.88
N ILE A 207 15.39 8.59 14.16
CA ILE A 207 14.51 8.80 15.32
C ILE A 207 15.12 9.78 16.34
N SER A 208 15.95 10.71 15.87
CA SER A 208 16.63 11.69 16.71
C SER A 208 15.66 12.62 17.43
N LEU A 209 16.06 13.03 18.64
CA LEU A 209 15.44 14.13 19.35
C LEU A 209 16.06 15.46 18.93
N PHE A 210 15.25 16.50 18.94
CA PHE A 210 15.67 17.88 18.75
C PHE A 210 14.77 18.82 19.56
N GLU A 211 15.31 19.96 19.96
CA GLU A 211 14.54 21.03 20.59
C GLU A 211 14.04 21.96 19.50
N GLN A 212 12.75 22.25 19.51
CA GLN A 212 12.18 23.33 18.72
C GLN A 212 11.95 24.53 19.64
N VAL A 213 12.59 25.64 19.29
CA VAL A 213 12.46 26.90 20.01
C VAL A 213 11.58 27.83 19.20
N LYS A 214 10.49 28.30 19.80
CA LYS A 214 9.64 29.34 19.25
C LYS A 214 9.85 30.61 20.06
N GLU A 215 10.47 31.61 19.43
CA GLU A 215 10.78 32.88 20.08
C GLU A 215 9.49 33.56 20.57
N GLY A 216 9.44 33.83 21.86
CA GLY A 216 8.34 34.53 22.50
C GLY A 216 8.70 35.97 22.86
N LEU A 217 7.69 36.80 23.14
CA LEU A 217 7.89 38.19 23.55
C LEU A 217 8.43 38.34 24.98
N LEU A 218 8.28 37.30 25.82
CA LEU A 218 8.69 37.29 27.22
C LEU A 218 9.63 36.13 27.53
N ASP A 219 9.25 34.91 27.14
CA ASP A 219 10.06 33.69 27.25
C ASP A 219 9.91 32.85 25.97
N ASP A 220 10.95 32.11 25.61
CA ASP A 220 10.93 31.18 24.49
C ASP A 220 10.15 29.91 24.86
N ASP A 221 9.31 29.43 23.93
CA ASP A 221 8.63 28.15 24.06
C ASP A 221 9.54 27.05 23.48
N ILE A 222 10.00 26.14 24.34
CA ILE A 222 10.93 25.05 23.98
C ILE A 222 10.17 23.73 24.05
N SER A 223 9.94 23.10 22.90
CA SER A 223 9.37 21.77 22.82
C SER A 223 10.42 20.73 22.42
N LEU A 224 10.46 19.62 23.16
CA LEU A 224 11.29 18.48 22.80
C LEU A 224 10.53 17.63 21.78
N ARG A 225 11.04 17.54 20.56
CA ARG A 225 10.40 16.83 19.45
C ARG A 225 11.30 15.71 18.96
N ARG A 226 10.69 14.72 18.31
CA ARG A 226 11.39 13.55 17.77
C ARG A 226 11.08 13.39 16.29
N ASN A 227 12.14 13.19 15.51
CA ASN A 227 12.06 12.84 14.10
C ASN A 227 11.57 11.40 13.94
N PHE A 228 10.92 11.12 12.81
CA PHE A 228 10.69 9.77 12.33
C PHE A 228 10.85 9.77 10.82
N THR A 229 11.96 9.18 10.34
CA THR A 229 12.20 9.01 8.90
C THR A 229 12.23 7.54 8.55
N LEU A 230 11.28 7.11 7.74
CA LEU A 230 11.09 5.73 7.29
C LEU A 230 11.37 5.63 5.79
N GLU A 231 12.30 4.76 5.39
CA GLU A 231 12.52 4.38 4.01
C GLU A 231 11.88 3.02 3.75
N VAL A 232 11.04 2.91 2.72
CA VAL A 232 10.33 1.68 2.35
C VAL A 232 10.63 1.28 0.93
N TYR A 233 10.88 -0.01 0.74
CA TYR A 233 11.16 -0.65 -0.53
C TYR A 233 10.16 -1.78 -0.78
N LEU A 234 9.51 -1.75 -1.95
CA LEU A 234 8.73 -2.87 -2.47
C LEU A 234 9.51 -3.52 -3.61
N LEU A 235 9.84 -4.80 -3.43
CA LEU A 235 10.57 -5.63 -4.39
C LEU A 235 9.60 -6.61 -5.03
N ASP A 236 9.56 -6.67 -6.37
CA ASP A 236 9.03 -7.82 -7.09
C ASP A 236 10.13 -8.89 -7.13
N ALA A 237 9.96 -9.94 -6.32
CA ALA A 237 10.98 -10.97 -6.17
C ALA A 237 11.03 -11.94 -7.37
N LEU A 238 9.99 -11.96 -8.21
CA LEU A 238 9.99 -12.73 -9.46
C LEU A 238 10.75 -12.01 -10.56
N GLN A 239 10.64 -10.68 -10.64
CA GLN A 239 11.40 -9.83 -11.58
C GLN A 239 12.77 -9.41 -11.02
N GLN A 240 13.00 -9.59 -9.72
CA GLN A 240 14.21 -9.20 -9.00
C GLN A 240 14.47 -7.68 -9.02
N ASP A 241 13.40 -6.89 -9.05
CA ASP A 241 13.48 -5.43 -9.21
C ASP A 241 12.69 -4.67 -8.14
N ILE A 242 13.21 -3.50 -7.75
CA ILE A 242 12.53 -2.60 -6.81
C ILE A 242 11.50 -1.80 -7.59
N VAL A 243 10.23 -2.13 -7.37
CA VAL A 243 9.08 -1.47 -8.01
C VAL A 243 8.63 -0.20 -7.27
N MET A 244 9.07 -0.02 -6.02
CA MET A 244 8.81 1.18 -5.23
C MET A 244 9.95 1.46 -4.26
N GLN A 245 10.40 2.71 -4.17
CA GLN A 245 11.29 3.21 -3.13
C GLN A 245 10.84 4.60 -2.69
N ASN A 246 10.26 4.70 -1.50
CA ASN A 246 9.73 5.95 -0.97
C ASN A 246 10.31 6.26 0.42
N SER A 247 10.43 7.54 0.71
CA SER A 247 10.87 8.06 2.02
C SER A 247 9.73 8.84 2.65
N TYR A 248 9.41 8.51 3.90
CA TYR A 248 8.35 9.12 4.69
C TYR A 248 8.95 9.80 5.90
N HIS A 249 8.43 10.97 6.23
CA HIS A 249 8.93 11.77 7.32
C HIS A 249 7.77 12.30 8.17
N GLY A 250 7.96 12.27 9.48
CA GLY A 250 7.11 12.92 10.45
C GLY A 250 7.92 13.40 11.64
N GLU A 251 7.38 14.37 12.34
CA GLU A 251 7.93 14.90 13.59
C GLU A 251 6.79 15.06 14.58
N GLY A 252 7.05 14.73 15.84
CA GLY A 252 6.05 14.82 16.90
C GLY A 252 6.68 15.09 18.25
N ASP A 253 5.88 15.60 19.16
CA ASP A 253 6.31 15.96 20.50
C ASP A 253 6.66 14.71 21.30
N TRP A 254 7.80 14.77 21.97
CA TRP A 254 8.29 13.72 22.86
C TRP A 254 7.97 14.07 24.31
N THR A 255 6.82 13.60 24.78
CA THR A 255 6.27 13.94 26.10
C THR A 255 6.73 13.00 27.23
N PHE A 256 7.68 12.11 26.98
CA PHE A 256 8.16 11.15 27.97
C PHE A 256 9.43 11.66 28.67
N ASP A 257 9.52 11.43 29.98
CA ASP A 257 10.65 11.89 30.79
C ASP A 257 11.96 11.26 30.31
N TYR A 258 13.07 11.96 30.54
CA TYR A 258 14.41 11.51 30.11
C TYR A 258 14.78 10.11 30.64
N ASN A 259 14.37 9.78 31.87
CA ASN A 259 14.64 8.49 32.54
C ASN A 259 13.51 7.46 32.35
N GLU A 260 12.45 7.80 31.62
CA GLU A 260 11.31 6.89 31.42
C GLU A 260 11.66 5.77 30.45
N THR A 261 11.18 4.56 30.75
CA THR A 261 11.19 3.44 29.81
C THR A 261 9.82 3.35 29.14
N VAL A 262 9.79 3.58 27.84
CA VAL A 262 8.57 3.60 27.04
C VAL A 262 8.26 2.20 26.53
N ASP A 263 7.11 1.67 26.88
CA ASP A 263 6.64 0.37 26.38
C ASP A 263 5.86 0.53 25.07
N LEU A 264 6.47 0.05 23.99
CA LEU A 264 5.89 0.10 22.64
C LEU A 264 4.80 -0.95 22.39
N ASN A 265 4.57 -1.89 23.31
CA ASN A 265 3.54 -2.93 23.16
C ASN A 265 2.15 -2.46 23.61
N ASN A 266 2.09 -1.44 24.47
CA ASN A 266 0.84 -0.92 25.00
C ASN A 266 0.35 0.32 24.22
N SER A 267 -0.88 0.75 24.48
CA SER A 267 -1.51 1.88 23.79
C SER A 267 -1.08 3.27 24.27
N LEU A 268 -0.31 3.40 25.36
CA LEU A 268 0.12 4.70 25.88
C LEU A 268 1.07 5.38 24.90
N PHE A 269 2.07 4.65 24.41
CA PHE A 269 2.98 5.18 23.40
C PHE A 269 2.24 5.60 22.13
N TRP A 270 1.39 4.74 21.58
CA TRP A 270 0.73 4.99 20.30
C TRP A 270 -0.34 6.10 20.33
N ARG A 271 -0.80 6.48 21.53
CA ARG A 271 -1.68 7.61 21.75
C ARG A 271 -0.94 8.91 22.10
N SER A 272 0.38 8.87 22.25
CA SER A 272 1.16 10.11 22.38
C SER A 272 1.23 10.85 21.05
N ASP A 273 1.71 12.09 21.08
CA ASP A 273 1.85 12.89 19.85
C ASP A 273 2.80 12.22 18.85
N PHE A 274 4.01 11.90 19.27
CA PHE A 274 4.95 11.14 18.45
C PHE A 274 4.39 9.78 18.01
N GLY A 275 3.66 9.06 18.87
CA GLY A 275 3.03 7.79 18.51
C GLY A 275 2.03 7.91 17.36
N ARG A 276 1.19 8.96 17.37
CA ARG A 276 0.23 9.26 16.29
C ARG A 276 0.94 9.64 14.99
N VAL A 277 1.99 10.46 15.08
CA VAL A 277 2.82 10.81 13.91
C VAL A 277 3.39 9.55 13.26
N VAL A 278 3.94 8.64 14.05
CA VAL A 278 4.46 7.36 13.55
C VAL A 278 3.36 6.54 12.87
N LEU A 279 2.16 6.44 13.45
CA LEU A 279 1.04 5.73 12.84
C LEU A 279 0.61 6.36 11.50
N ASN A 280 0.54 7.70 11.43
CA ASN A 280 0.19 8.42 10.21
C ASN A 280 1.24 8.19 9.12
N THR A 281 2.53 8.25 9.46
CA THR A 281 3.62 7.96 8.54
C THR A 281 3.59 6.51 8.04
N ILE A 282 3.32 5.53 8.92
CA ILE A 282 3.14 4.12 8.51
C ILE A 282 1.94 4.00 7.56
N ASN A 283 0.82 4.67 7.86
CA ASN A 283 -0.37 4.62 7.04
C ASN A 283 -0.11 5.16 5.62
N SER A 284 0.59 6.29 5.49
CA SER A 284 1.04 6.81 4.18
C SER A 284 1.83 5.77 3.39
N ALA A 285 2.76 5.08 4.06
CA ALA A 285 3.56 4.04 3.42
C ALA A 285 2.72 2.82 3.01
N VAL A 286 1.76 2.38 3.84
CA VAL A 286 0.84 1.28 3.53
C VAL A 286 0.01 1.60 2.29
N LEU A 287 -0.49 2.82 2.17
CA LEU A 287 -1.29 3.26 1.02
C LEU A 287 -0.48 3.24 -0.27
N ASP A 288 0.71 3.82 -0.28
CA ASP A 288 1.60 3.80 -1.45
C ASP A 288 1.97 2.37 -1.87
N VAL A 289 2.28 1.51 -0.90
CA VAL A 289 2.57 0.09 -1.15
C VAL A 289 1.36 -0.62 -1.74
N SER A 290 0.17 -0.41 -1.17
CA SER A 290 -1.07 -1.01 -1.64
C SER A 290 -1.43 -0.56 -3.05
N ASN A 291 -1.29 0.74 -3.33
CA ASN A 291 -1.59 1.32 -4.64
C ASN A 291 -0.59 0.86 -5.69
N THR A 292 0.70 0.80 -5.36
CA THR A 292 1.70 0.24 -6.26
C THR A 292 1.38 -1.23 -6.58
N MET A 293 1.10 -2.06 -5.57
CA MET A 293 0.75 -3.47 -5.76
C MET A 293 -0.52 -3.68 -6.60
N THR A 294 -1.51 -2.79 -6.46
CA THR A 294 -2.77 -2.83 -7.21
C THR A 294 -2.55 -2.66 -8.71
N CYS A 295 -1.54 -1.87 -9.09
CA CYS A 295 -1.18 -1.62 -10.49
C CYS A 295 -0.21 -2.62 -11.10
N LEU A 296 0.32 -3.56 -10.32
CA LEU A 296 1.24 -4.59 -10.80
C LEU A 296 0.48 -5.89 -11.08
N PRO A 297 0.86 -6.67 -12.10
CA PRO A 297 0.17 -7.92 -12.43
C PRO A 297 0.38 -8.97 -11.31
N THR A 298 -0.67 -9.72 -10.97
CA THR A 298 -0.47 -10.89 -10.10
C THR A 298 0.13 -12.04 -10.88
N MET A 299 1.31 -12.46 -10.43
CA MET A 299 2.05 -13.59 -10.98
C MET A 299 2.18 -14.68 -9.91
N LEU A 300 1.82 -15.91 -10.27
CA LEU A 300 1.68 -16.98 -9.28
C LEU A 300 2.47 -18.21 -9.68
N PRO A 301 3.30 -18.78 -8.78
CA PRO A 301 4.04 -19.99 -9.10
C PRO A 301 3.11 -21.21 -9.17
N VAL A 302 3.36 -22.04 -10.19
CA VAL A 302 2.85 -23.40 -10.29
C VAL A 302 3.53 -24.25 -9.23
N VAL A 303 2.73 -24.84 -8.35
CA VAL A 303 3.20 -25.68 -7.23
C VAL A 303 3.47 -27.10 -7.71
N SER A 304 2.54 -27.65 -8.50
CA SER A 304 2.66 -29.01 -9.03
C SER A 304 1.94 -29.16 -10.35
N VAL A 305 2.46 -30.05 -11.18
CA VAL A 305 1.95 -30.35 -12.52
C VAL A 305 1.56 -31.83 -12.60
N SER A 306 0.39 -32.11 -13.15
CA SER A 306 -0.08 -33.43 -13.54
C SER A 306 -0.41 -33.43 -15.04
N PRO A 307 -0.67 -34.60 -15.68
CA PRO A 307 -0.90 -34.65 -17.12
C PRO A 307 -2.02 -33.75 -17.65
N THR A 308 -3.04 -33.47 -16.82
CA THR A 308 -4.24 -32.70 -17.23
C THR A 308 -4.54 -31.50 -16.34
N GLN A 309 -3.86 -31.36 -15.20
CA GLN A 309 -4.14 -30.32 -14.21
C GLN A 309 -2.87 -29.68 -13.65
N LEU A 310 -2.94 -28.38 -13.37
CA LEU A 310 -1.97 -27.62 -12.57
C LEU A 310 -2.54 -27.36 -11.18
N SER A 311 -1.68 -27.28 -10.18
CA SER A 311 -2.04 -26.72 -8.87
C SER A 311 -1.23 -25.47 -8.59
N VAL A 312 -1.88 -24.44 -8.05
CA VAL A 312 -1.27 -23.16 -7.71
C VAL A 312 -1.54 -22.79 -6.25
N ALA A 313 -0.65 -22.00 -5.66
CA ALA A 313 -0.72 -21.55 -4.27
C ALA A 313 -1.67 -20.36 -4.07
N LEU A 314 -2.81 -20.36 -4.77
CA LEU A 314 -3.81 -19.31 -4.68
C LEU A 314 -5.22 -19.90 -4.65
N GLY A 315 -6.12 -19.30 -3.87
CA GLY A 315 -7.42 -19.89 -3.56
C GLY A 315 -8.44 -18.83 -3.15
N THR A 316 -9.54 -19.24 -2.52
CA THR A 316 -10.65 -18.32 -2.16
C THR A 316 -10.19 -17.17 -1.26
N LYS A 317 -9.19 -17.39 -0.38
CA LYS A 317 -8.61 -16.33 0.45
C LYS A 317 -8.13 -15.15 -0.38
N HIS A 318 -7.64 -15.41 -1.59
CA HIS A 318 -6.99 -14.42 -2.44
C HIS A 318 -7.90 -13.86 -3.54
N GLY A 319 -9.19 -14.21 -3.51
CA GLY A 319 -10.17 -13.76 -4.49
C GLY A 319 -10.44 -14.72 -5.65
N VAL A 320 -9.75 -15.87 -5.74
CA VAL A 320 -10.01 -16.84 -6.82
C VAL A 320 -11.33 -17.57 -6.63
N ARG A 321 -12.01 -17.73 -7.77
CA ARG A 321 -13.31 -18.38 -7.94
C ARG A 321 -13.19 -19.47 -9.00
N GLN A 322 -14.11 -20.41 -8.93
CA GLN A 322 -14.26 -21.41 -9.98
C GLN A 322 -14.66 -20.72 -11.29
N GLY A 323 -14.04 -21.11 -12.40
CA GLY A 323 -14.24 -20.51 -13.72
C GLY A 323 -13.31 -19.34 -14.04
N ASP A 324 -12.50 -18.87 -13.09
CA ASP A 324 -11.50 -17.83 -13.36
C ASP A 324 -10.47 -18.33 -14.40
N LEU A 325 -10.05 -17.41 -15.28
CA LEU A 325 -9.17 -17.69 -16.40
C LEU A 325 -7.76 -17.15 -16.18
N PHE A 326 -6.76 -17.96 -16.51
CA PHE A 326 -5.35 -17.65 -16.36
C PHE A 326 -4.54 -18.02 -17.61
N GLU A 327 -3.44 -17.32 -17.81
CA GLU A 327 -2.43 -17.60 -18.84
C GLU A 327 -1.18 -18.19 -18.18
N LEU A 328 -0.46 -19.06 -18.90
CA LEU A 328 0.78 -19.67 -18.44
C LEU A 328 2.01 -18.93 -18.98
N TYR A 329 3.00 -18.70 -18.12
CA TYR A 329 4.30 -18.11 -18.42
C TYR A 329 5.39 -19.08 -18.01
N ARG A 330 6.21 -19.50 -18.95
CA ARG A 330 7.30 -20.46 -18.69
C ARG A 330 8.61 -19.75 -18.46
N SER A 331 9.40 -20.29 -17.52
CA SER A 331 10.79 -19.87 -17.39
C SER A 331 11.58 -20.20 -18.66
N ALA A 332 12.46 -19.29 -19.08
CA ALA A 332 13.45 -19.58 -20.10
C ALA A 332 14.34 -20.74 -19.63
N LEU A 333 14.57 -21.72 -20.51
CA LEU A 333 15.69 -22.65 -20.27
C LEU A 333 16.98 -21.81 -20.21
N PRO A 334 17.86 -22.03 -19.22
CA PRO A 334 19.13 -21.33 -19.16
C PRO A 334 19.90 -21.60 -20.45
N SER A 335 20.10 -20.56 -21.27
CA SER A 335 20.95 -20.64 -22.46
C SER A 335 22.39 -20.32 -22.08
N MET A 336 23.36 -20.92 -22.76
CA MET A 336 24.78 -20.63 -22.54
C MET A 336 25.17 -19.16 -22.85
N GLU A 337 24.29 -18.41 -23.52
CA GLU A 337 24.47 -17.00 -23.89
C GLU A 337 23.75 -16.02 -22.93
N ALA A 338 22.92 -16.51 -22.00
CA ALA A 338 22.20 -15.67 -21.06
C ALA A 338 23.14 -15.18 -19.93
N GLN A 339 23.98 -14.20 -20.26
CA GLN A 339 24.68 -13.34 -19.30
C GLN A 339 23.73 -12.30 -18.65
N LEU A 340 22.43 -12.41 -18.90
CA LEU A 340 21.40 -11.54 -18.34
C LEU A 340 21.12 -11.94 -16.89
N HIS A 341 21.23 -10.95 -15.99
CA HIS A 341 21.02 -11.12 -14.55
C HIS A 341 19.53 -11.21 -14.16
N TYR A 342 18.60 -11.32 -15.13
CA TYR A 342 17.16 -11.30 -14.89
C TYR A 342 16.48 -12.58 -15.37
N PRO A 343 15.57 -13.18 -14.57
CA PRO A 343 14.73 -14.28 -15.03
C PRO A 343 13.83 -13.83 -16.18
N GLN A 344 13.82 -14.60 -17.27
CA GLN A 344 12.96 -14.33 -18.43
C GLN A 344 11.78 -15.30 -18.42
N TRP A 345 10.58 -14.74 -18.53
CA TRP A 345 9.31 -15.48 -18.57
C TRP A 345 8.64 -15.30 -19.92
N TYR A 346 8.30 -16.40 -20.58
CA TYR A 346 7.62 -16.37 -21.88
C TYR A 346 6.20 -16.89 -21.78
N LYS A 347 5.24 -16.02 -22.09
CA LYS A 347 3.83 -16.39 -22.24
C LYS A 347 3.69 -17.56 -23.21
N GLN A 348 2.92 -18.56 -22.83
CA GLN A 348 2.52 -19.66 -23.72
C GLN A 348 1.38 -19.21 -24.62
N PRO A 349 1.60 -19.10 -25.94
CA PRO A 349 0.54 -18.70 -26.85
C PRO A 349 -0.61 -19.70 -26.82
N ALA A 350 -1.85 -19.19 -26.84
CA ALA A 350 -3.08 -19.98 -26.98
C ALA A 350 -3.37 -21.03 -25.88
N LEU A 351 -2.69 -20.98 -24.74
CA LEU A 351 -3.02 -21.80 -23.57
C LEU A 351 -3.75 -20.96 -22.53
N ILE A 352 -5.07 -21.17 -22.42
CA ILE A 352 -5.90 -20.61 -21.36
C ILE A 352 -6.23 -21.71 -20.37
N LEU A 353 -6.05 -21.40 -19.09
CA LEU A 353 -6.30 -22.27 -17.96
C LEU A 353 -7.54 -21.79 -17.22
N GLU A 354 -8.46 -22.71 -16.90
CA GLU A 354 -9.66 -22.44 -16.12
C GLU A 354 -9.52 -23.06 -14.73
N VAL A 355 -9.91 -22.33 -13.69
CA VAL A 355 -10.02 -22.86 -12.32
C VAL A 355 -11.17 -23.85 -12.23
N GLU A 356 -10.83 -25.13 -12.09
CA GLU A 356 -11.79 -26.22 -11.96
C GLU A 356 -12.26 -26.40 -10.51
N HIS A 357 -11.32 -26.32 -9.57
CA HIS A 357 -11.58 -26.47 -8.13
C HIS A 357 -10.76 -25.46 -7.34
N VAL A 358 -11.40 -24.86 -6.33
CA VAL A 358 -10.76 -23.90 -5.44
C VAL A 358 -10.88 -24.35 -3.98
N SER A 359 -9.78 -24.24 -3.25
CA SER A 359 -9.68 -24.39 -1.80
C SER A 359 -9.29 -23.05 -1.17
N ASN A 360 -9.17 -23.00 0.15
CA ASN A 360 -8.87 -21.74 0.85
C ASN A 360 -7.58 -21.04 0.33
N ARG A 361 -6.50 -21.80 0.13
CA ARG A 361 -5.17 -21.28 -0.27
C ARG A 361 -4.58 -21.94 -1.52
N SER A 362 -5.36 -22.73 -2.23
CA SER A 362 -4.91 -23.40 -3.45
C SER A 362 -6.04 -23.60 -4.44
N ALA A 363 -5.68 -23.75 -5.71
CA ALA A 363 -6.63 -23.98 -6.80
C ALA A 363 -6.03 -25.00 -7.77
N ARG A 364 -6.91 -25.79 -8.38
CA ARG A 364 -6.57 -26.68 -9.48
C ARG A 364 -7.10 -26.09 -10.78
N LEU A 365 -6.23 -26.00 -11.77
CA LEU A 365 -6.53 -25.45 -13.07
C LEU A 365 -6.38 -26.53 -14.14
N ARG A 366 -7.17 -26.43 -15.20
CA ARG A 366 -7.10 -27.30 -16.38
C ARG A 366 -7.07 -26.43 -17.65
N SER A 367 -6.56 -26.96 -18.75
CA SER A 367 -6.67 -26.28 -20.04
C SER A 367 -8.13 -26.17 -20.47
N VAL A 368 -8.53 -25.00 -20.98
CA VAL A 368 -9.84 -24.79 -21.61
C VAL A 368 -9.96 -25.59 -22.90
N ASP A 369 -8.86 -25.74 -23.66
CA ASP A 369 -8.77 -26.66 -24.79
C ASP A 369 -8.24 -28.02 -24.31
N PRO A 370 -9.06 -29.10 -24.29
CA PRO A 370 -8.64 -30.43 -23.85
C PRO A 370 -7.53 -31.03 -24.71
N ASN A 371 -7.33 -30.54 -25.94
CA ASN A 371 -6.31 -31.02 -26.86
C ASN A 371 -5.01 -30.21 -26.75
N ALA A 372 -5.03 -29.06 -26.08
CA ALA A 372 -3.82 -28.26 -25.89
C ALA A 372 -2.91 -28.95 -24.85
N PRO A 373 -1.66 -29.25 -25.20
CA PRO A 373 -0.74 -29.93 -24.30
C PRO A 373 -0.38 -29.01 -23.13
N LEU A 374 -0.56 -29.52 -21.90
CA LEU A 374 -0.21 -28.81 -20.68
C LEU A 374 1.29 -28.93 -20.39
N LEU A 375 2.09 -28.13 -21.09
CA LEU A 375 3.55 -28.09 -20.93
C LEU A 375 3.94 -27.04 -19.88
N ALA A 376 3.81 -27.40 -18.60
CA ALA A 376 4.24 -26.58 -17.47
C ALA A 376 5.24 -27.34 -16.59
N ALA A 377 6.03 -26.61 -15.82
CA ALA A 377 6.89 -27.11 -14.76
C ALA A 377 6.56 -26.41 -13.43
N PRO A 378 6.92 -27.01 -12.27
CA PRO A 378 6.94 -26.27 -11.02
C PRO A 378 7.75 -24.98 -11.16
N TYR A 379 7.28 -23.91 -10.53
CA TYR A 379 7.79 -22.54 -10.62
C TYR A 379 7.55 -21.80 -11.94
N ASP A 380 6.93 -22.41 -12.96
CA ASP A 380 6.29 -21.61 -14.01
C ASP A 380 5.24 -20.68 -13.39
N LEU A 381 4.97 -19.55 -14.04
CA LEU A 381 4.07 -18.54 -13.51
C LEU A 381 2.72 -18.59 -14.22
N ILE A 382 1.64 -18.32 -13.50
CA ILE A 382 0.35 -17.99 -14.10
C ILE A 382 0.00 -16.53 -13.81
N SER A 383 -0.70 -15.90 -14.73
CA SER A 383 -1.24 -14.54 -14.60
C SER A 383 -2.71 -14.54 -15.01
N PRO A 384 -3.56 -13.67 -14.44
CA PRO A 384 -4.94 -13.50 -14.90
C PRO A 384 -5.01 -13.27 -16.41
N ALA A 385 -5.90 -13.98 -17.08
CA ALA A 385 -6.17 -13.72 -18.48
C ALA A 385 -6.92 -12.38 -18.61
N PRO A 386 -6.58 -11.51 -19.57
CA PRO A 386 -7.34 -10.30 -19.81
C PRO A 386 -8.80 -10.64 -20.11
N LEU A 387 -9.73 -9.85 -19.56
CA LEU A 387 -11.16 -9.97 -19.87
C LEU A 387 -11.34 -9.76 -21.38
N LEU A 388 -11.86 -10.79 -22.08
CA LEU A 388 -12.15 -10.76 -23.51
C LEU A 388 -13.40 -9.93 -23.84
#